data_AF-A0A5C4MB55-F1
#
_entry.id   AF-A0A5C4MB55-F1
#
_cell.length_a   1.000
_cell.length_b   1.000
_cell.length_c   1.000
_cell.angle_alpha   90.00
_cell.angle_beta   90.00
_cell.angle_gamma   90.00
#
_symmetry.space_group_name_H-M   'P 1'
#
loop_
_entity.id
_entity.type
_entity.pdbx_description
1 polymer ?
#
loop_
_entity_poly.entity_id
_entity_poly.type
_entity_poly.pdbx_seq_one_letter_code
_entity_poly.pdbx_strand_id
1 'polypeptide(L)' 'SGGTDAKAWDRLGIRSYGFTPLRLPADLDFTALFHGVDERVPTDALEFGARVFHRLLDLA' A
#
# COMPACT_ATOMS: atom_id res chain seq x y z
N SER A 1 10.79 0.53 11.75
CA SER A 1 9.90 0.20 10.63
C SER A 1 9.61 -1.28 10.65
N GLY A 2 8.40 -1.69 10.25
CA GLY A 2 8.11 -3.09 9.93
C GLY A 2 8.84 -3.48 8.64
N GLY A 3 9.37 -4.70 8.58
CA GLY A 3 9.89 -5.24 7.32
C GLY A 3 8.75 -5.61 6.37
N THR A 4 9.05 -5.71 5.08
CA THR A 4 8.13 -6.29 4.08
C THR A 4 8.73 -7.59 3.55
N ASP A 5 7.93 -8.38 2.84
CA ASP A 5 8.40 -9.61 2.18
C ASP A 5 9.52 -9.35 1.16
N ALA A 6 9.66 -8.10 0.67
CA ALA A 6 10.78 -7.66 -0.18
C ALA A 6 12.16 -7.99 0.42
N LYS A 7 12.28 -8.03 1.76
CA LYS A 7 13.51 -8.42 2.46
C LYS A 7 13.97 -9.84 2.08
N ALA A 8 13.05 -10.76 1.86
CA ALA A 8 13.40 -12.12 1.47
C ALA A 8 13.88 -12.17 0.00
N TRP A 9 13.22 -11.40 -0.88
CA TRP A 9 13.51 -11.35 -2.31
C TRP A 9 14.84 -10.67 -2.65
N ASP A 10 15.27 -9.71 -1.84
CA ASP A 10 16.57 -9.03 -1.98
C ASP A 10 17.75 -10.03 -2.00
N ARG A 11 17.67 -11.09 -1.18
CA ARG A 11 18.70 -12.15 -1.12
C ARG A 11 18.84 -12.93 -2.44
N LEU A 12 17.81 -12.88 -3.29
CA LEU A 12 17.78 -13.55 -4.59
C LEU A 12 18.12 -12.58 -5.74
N GLY A 13 18.47 -11.33 -5.44
CA GLY A 13 18.76 -10.29 -6.44
C GLY A 13 17.51 -9.77 -7.16
N ILE A 14 16.30 -10.05 -6.64
CA ILE A 14 15.05 -9.61 -7.25
C ILE A 14 14.71 -8.21 -6.74
N ARG A 15 14.72 -7.24 -7.66
CA ARG A 15 14.30 -5.87 -7.37
C ARG A 15 12.81 -5.83 -7.08
N SER A 16 12.46 -5.41 -5.87
CA SER A 16 11.08 -5.31 -5.38
C SER A 16 10.70 -3.85 -5.12
N TYR A 17 9.42 -3.52 -5.29
CA TYR A 17 8.88 -2.17 -5.02
C TYR A 17 7.66 -2.31 -4.11
N GLY A 18 7.66 -1.58 -2.99
CA GLY A 18 6.51 -1.50 -2.09
C GLY A 18 5.60 -0.35 -2.50
N PHE A 19 4.32 -0.62 -2.74
CA PHE A 19 3.36 0.39 -3.17
C PHE A 19 1.93 0.02 -2.76
N THR A 20 1.23 0.94 -2.11
CA THR A 20 -0.19 0.81 -1.75
C THR A 20 -0.91 2.12 -2.14
N PRO A 21 -1.69 2.16 -3.25
CA PRO A 21 -2.25 3.38 -3.84
C PRO A 21 -3.51 3.89 -3.11
N LEU A 22 -3.40 4.24 -1.83
CA LEU A 22 -4.52 4.83 -1.09
C LEU A 22 -4.54 6.36 -1.26
N ARG A 23 -5.66 6.89 -1.73
CA ARG A 23 -5.92 8.34 -1.73
C ARG A 23 -6.58 8.73 -0.42
N LEU A 24 -5.75 9.10 0.57
CA LEU A 24 -6.19 9.37 1.93
C LEU A 24 -6.55 10.86 2.14
N PRO A 25 -7.51 11.17 3.05
CA PRO A 25 -7.75 12.52 3.53
C PRO A 25 -6.49 13.12 4.16
N ALA A 26 -6.32 14.43 4.04
CA ALA A 26 -5.12 15.13 4.53
C ALA A 26 -4.99 15.14 6.07
N ASP A 27 -6.11 14.96 6.77
CA ASP A 27 -6.24 14.97 8.23
C ASP A 27 -6.26 13.57 8.85
N LEU A 28 -6.21 12.50 8.05
CA LEU A 28 -6.15 11.14 8.55
C LEU A 28 -4.74 10.82 9.05
N ASP A 29 -4.59 10.52 10.34
CA ASP A 29 -3.33 9.99 10.90
C ASP A 29 -3.14 8.52 10.49
N PHE A 30 -2.71 8.32 9.26
CA PHE A 30 -2.49 6.99 8.69
C PHE A 30 -1.37 6.22 9.41
N THR A 31 -0.36 6.92 9.91
CA THR A 31 0.78 6.27 10.59
C THR A 31 0.34 5.65 11.91
N ALA A 32 -0.53 6.31 12.68
CA ALA A 32 -1.09 5.75 13.91
C ALA A 32 -2.01 4.55 13.67
N LEU A 33 -2.56 4.40 12.47
CA LEU A 33 -3.45 3.29 12.11
C LEU A 33 -2.70 2.01 11.70
N PHE A 34 -1.43 2.09 11.30
CA PHE A 34 -0.64 0.88 10.98
C PHE A 34 -0.53 -0.03 12.21
N HIS A 35 -1.22 -1.19 12.17
CA HIS A 35 -1.32 -2.11 13.30
C HIS A 35 -1.92 -1.49 14.57
N GLY A 36 -2.66 -0.39 14.41
CA GLY A 36 -3.34 0.33 15.48
C GLY A 36 -4.68 -0.29 15.84
N VAL A 37 -5.24 0.15 16.97
CA VAL A 37 -6.64 -0.17 17.31
C VAL A 37 -7.56 0.47 16.27
N ASP A 38 -8.57 -0.27 15.83
CA ASP A 38 -9.53 0.15 14.80
C ASP A 38 -8.87 0.63 13.49
N GLU A 39 -7.79 -0.05 13.06
CA GLU A 39 -7.17 0.15 11.74
C GLU A 39 -8.24 0.14 10.64
N ARG A 40 -8.26 1.20 9.83
CA ARG A 40 -9.27 1.41 8.80
C ARG A 40 -8.79 2.39 7.75
N VAL A 41 -9.48 2.36 6.61
CA VAL A 41 -9.30 3.30 5.52
C VAL A 41 -10.66 3.70 4.96
N PRO A 42 -10.80 4.89 4.35
CA PRO A 42 -12.00 5.24 3.61
C PRO A 42 -12.26 4.28 2.44
N THR A 43 -13.52 3.95 2.18
CA THR A 43 -13.89 3.03 1.10
C THR A 43 -13.55 3.60 -0.28
N ASP A 44 -13.67 4.92 -0.46
CA ASP A 44 -13.31 5.61 -1.70
C ASP A 44 -11.79 5.56 -1.98
N ALA A 45 -10.96 5.49 -0.93
CA ALA A 45 -9.52 5.27 -1.06
C ALA A 45 -9.21 3.85 -1.57
N LEU A 46 -9.95 2.84 -1.12
CA LEU A 46 -9.84 1.46 -1.63
C LEU A 46 -10.29 1.36 -3.09
N GLU A 47 -11.42 1.95 -3.43
CA GLU A 47 -11.92 1.98 -4.81
C GLU A 47 -10.95 2.71 -5.75
N PHE A 48 -10.37 3.83 -5.29
CA PHE A 48 -9.32 4.51 -6.03
C PHE A 48 -8.10 3.62 -6.24
N GLY A 49 -7.62 2.96 -5.19
CA GLY A 49 -6.46 2.08 -5.26
C GLY A 49 -6.68 0.90 -6.20
N ALA A 50 -7.87 0.31 -6.20
CA ALA A 50 -8.23 -0.76 -7.13
C ALA A 50 -8.15 -0.30 -8.59
N ARG A 51 -8.66 0.91 -8.91
CA ARG A 51 -8.55 1.48 -10.27
C ARG A 51 -7.10 1.75 -10.69
N VAL A 52 -6.27 2.26 -9.77
CA VAL A 52 -4.84 2.49 -10.02
C VAL A 52 -4.13 1.17 -10.33
N PHE A 53 -4.35 0.15 -9.51
CA PHE A 53 -3.76 -1.17 -9.76
C PHE A 53 -4.25 -1.79 -11.06
N HIS A 54 -5.55 -1.72 -11.35
CA HIS A 54 -6.10 -2.22 -12.60
C HIS A 54 -5.40 -1.59 -13.80
N ARG A 55 -5.26 -0.25 -13.81
CA ARG A 55 -4.54 0.45 -14.88
C ARG A 55 -3.07 0.11 -14.94
N LEU A 56 -2.39 -0.04 -13.79
CA LEU A 56 -0.99 -0.43 -13.74
C LEU A 56 -0.76 -1.82 -14.37
N LEU A 57 -1.63 -2.77 -14.07
CA LEU A 57 -1.55 -4.14 -14.59
C LEU A 57 -1.92 -4.21 -16.08
N ASP A 58 -2.83 -3.37 -16.55
CA ASP A 58 -3.15 -3.27 -17.99
C ASP A 58 -2.03 -2.63 -18.83
N LEU A 59 -1.08 -1.94 -18.19
CA LEU A 59 0.08 -1.32 -18.84
C LEU A 59 1.31 -2.25 -18.89
N ALA A 60 1.29 -3.36 -18.13
CA ALA A 60 2.36 -4.34 -18.03
C ALA A 60 2.22 -5.44 -19.08
#